data_AF-A0A1Z1M6W8-F1
#
_entry.id   AF-A0A1Z1M6W8-F1
#
_cell.length_a   1.000
_cell.length_b   1.000
_cell.length_c   1.000
_cell.angle_alpha   90.00
_cell.angle_beta   90.00
_cell.angle_gamma   90.00
#
_symmetry.space_group_name_H-M   'P 1'
#
loop_
_entity.id
_entity.type
_entity.pdbx_description
1 polymer ?
#
loop_
_entity_poly.entity_id
_entity_poly.type
_entity_poly.pdbx_seq_one_letter_code
_entity_poly.pdbx_strand_id
1 'polypeptide(L)'
;MSFNISILSLMLGFFFANILSTIPAQTGDWNIMSGSIIVTLNELTNKYIYKTNNTDKFLIFRLLNNIKIGIIYGLFVDAFKLGS
;
A
#
# COMPACT_ATOMS: atom_id res chain seq x y z
N MET A 1 6.61 22.53 5.16
CA MET A 1 5.48 21.83 5.82
C MET A 1 5.11 20.51 5.14
N SER A 2 5.08 20.44 3.80
CA SER A 2 4.66 19.25 3.03
C SER A 2 5.50 17.98 3.20
N PHE A 3 6.80 18.10 3.46
CA PHE A 3 7.72 16.96 3.53
C PHE A 3 7.46 16.06 4.75
N ASN A 4 7.32 16.64 5.95
CA ASN A 4 6.99 15.89 7.17
C ASN A 4 5.67 15.12 7.04
N ILE A 5 4.64 15.77 6.48
CA ILE A 5 3.33 15.14 6.26
C ILE A 5 3.45 13.99 5.25
N SER A 6 4.32 14.13 4.24
CA SER A 6 4.59 13.09 3.26
C SER A 6 5.32 11.88 3.86
N ILE A 7 6.32 12.11 4.72
CA ILE A 7 7.00 11.03 5.46
C ILE A 7 6.05 10.33 6.42
N LEU A 8 5.25 11.11 7.18
CA LEU A 8 4.27 10.54 8.12
C LEU A 8 3.28 9.64 7.37
N SER A 9 2.79 10.11 6.23
CA SER A 9 1.91 9.37 5.32
C SER A 9 2.56 8.08 4.78
N LEU A 10 3.84 8.12 4.43
CA LEU A 10 4.59 6.95 3.99
C LEU A 10 4.80 5.93 5.12
N MET A 11 5.17 6.39 6.32
CA MET A 11 5.33 5.54 7.52
C MET A 11 4.00 4.93 7.96
N LEU A 12 2.90 5.66 7.83
CA LEU A 12 1.55 5.17 8.10
C LEU A 12 1.16 4.07 7.10
N GLY A 13 1.53 4.19 5.82
CA GLY A 13 1.40 3.11 4.84
C GLY A 13 2.21 1.87 5.21
N PHE A 14 3.45 2.04 5.68
CA PHE A 14 4.30 0.93 6.14
C PHE A 14 3.71 0.21 7.36
N PHE A 15 3.11 0.95 8.30
CA PHE A 15 2.41 0.36 9.44
C PHE A 15 1.20 -0.47 9.02
N PHE A 16 0.41 0.02 8.05
CA PHE A 16 -0.70 -0.76 7.50
C PHE A 16 -0.23 -2.03 6.80
N ALA A 17 0.92 -2.03 6.12
CA ALA A 17 1.47 -3.23 5.50
C ALA A 17 1.68 -4.36 6.52
N ASN A 18 2.26 -4.05 7.69
CA ASN A 18 2.48 -5.04 8.76
C ASN A 18 1.16 -5.60 9.31
N ILE A 19 0.12 -4.77 9.40
CA ILE A 19 -1.21 -5.22 9.82
C ILE A 19 -1.81 -6.15 8.76
N LEU A 20 -1.72 -5.75 7.48
CA LEU A 20 -2.21 -6.54 6.36
C LEU A 20 -1.43 -7.85 6.17
N SER A 21 -0.15 -7.91 6.51
CA SER A 21 0.64 -9.14 6.43
C SER A 21 0.31 -10.10 7.57
N THR A 22 0.03 -9.58 8.78
CA THR A 22 -0.22 -10.42 9.96
C THR A 22 -1.64 -10.98 10.06
N ILE A 23 -2.68 -10.22 9.66
CA ILE A 23 -4.08 -10.67 9.79
C ILE A 23 -4.37 -11.96 8.97
N PRO A 24 -3.99 -12.07 7.68
CA PRO A 24 -4.25 -13.26 6.87
C PRO A 24 -3.23 -14.37 7.13
N ALA A 25 -2.00 -14.02 7.54
CA ALA A 25 -0.95 -15.00 7.80
C ALA A 25 -1.16 -15.78 9.10
N GLN A 26 -1.99 -15.28 10.03
CA GLN A 26 -2.25 -15.95 11.31
C GLN A 26 -2.90 -17.33 11.15
N THR A 27 -3.67 -17.55 10.09
CA THR A 27 -4.35 -18.82 9.77
C THR A 27 -3.63 -19.64 8.70
N GLY A 28 -2.53 -19.16 8.11
CA GLY A 28 -1.68 -19.90 7.15
C GLY A 28 -2.29 -20.13 5.75
N ASP A 29 -3.59 -20.44 5.68
CA ASP A 29 -4.25 -20.90 4.44
C ASP A 29 -4.73 -19.76 3.52
N TRP A 30 -4.79 -18.53 4.03
CA TRP A 30 -5.45 -17.40 3.35
C TRP A 30 -4.51 -16.55 2.49
N ASN A 31 -3.25 -16.98 2.33
CA ASN A 31 -2.20 -16.17 1.71
C ASN A 31 -2.42 -15.90 0.20
N ILE A 32 -3.05 -16.84 -0.51
CA ILE A 32 -3.38 -16.69 -1.95
C ILE A 32 -4.55 -15.71 -2.13
N MET A 33 -5.52 -15.75 -1.22
CA MET A 33 -6.67 -14.85 -1.23
C MET A 33 -6.27 -13.42 -0.86
N SER A 34 -5.38 -13.23 0.11
CA SER A 34 -4.84 -11.90 0.43
C SER A 34 -4.06 -11.31 -0.74
N GLY A 35 -3.23 -12.11 -1.42
CA GLY A 35 -2.51 -11.70 -2.63
C GLY A 35 -3.43 -11.25 -3.76
N SER A 36 -4.52 -11.99 -4.03
CA SER A 36 -5.47 -11.63 -5.08
C SER A 36 -6.20 -10.31 -4.78
N ILE A 37 -6.54 -10.05 -3.50
CA ILE A 37 -7.14 -8.79 -3.04
C ILE A 37 -6.17 -7.62 -3.23
N ILE A 38 -4.88 -7.80 -2.90
CA ILE A 38 -3.86 -6.75 -3.08
C ILE A 38 -3.69 -6.42 -4.56
N VAL A 39 -3.65 -7.42 -5.43
CA VAL A 39 -3.52 -7.23 -6.89
C VAL A 39 -4.75 -6.51 -7.45
N THR A 40 -5.96 -6.94 -7.08
CA THR A 40 -7.19 -6.26 -7.54
C THR A 40 -7.24 -4.82 -7.07
N LEU A 41 -6.89 -4.52 -5.81
CA LEU A 41 -6.82 -3.14 -5.31
C LEU A 41 -5.79 -2.30 -6.09
N ASN A 42 -4.63 -2.87 -6.41
CA ASN A 42 -3.61 -2.17 -7.20
C ASN A 42 -4.12 -1.83 -8.61
N GLU A 43 -4.78 -2.77 -9.27
CA GLU A 43 -5.34 -2.58 -10.61
C GLU A 43 -6.48 -1.57 -10.62
N LEU A 44 -7.36 -1.63 -9.61
CA LEU A 44 -8.44 -0.65 -9.41
C LEU A 44 -7.88 0.75 -9.21
N THR A 45 -6.81 0.88 -8.41
CA THR A 45 -6.16 2.17 -8.15
C THR A 45 -5.49 2.71 -9.42
N ASN A 46 -4.83 1.85 -10.20
CA ASN A 46 -4.25 2.26 -11.48
C ASN A 46 -5.32 2.72 -12.47
N LYS A 47 -6.43 1.99 -12.58
CA LYS A 47 -7.57 2.40 -13.42
C LYS A 47 -8.12 3.78 -13.01
N TYR A 48 -8.21 4.07 -11.71
CA TYR A 48 -8.63 5.37 -11.20
C TYR A 48 -7.63 6.49 -11.53
N ILE A 49 -6.33 6.23 -11.38
CA ILE A 49 -5.27 7.20 -11.70
C ILE A 49 -5.28 7.53 -13.20
N TYR A 50 -5.31 6.52 -14.07
CA TYR A 50 -5.32 6.75 -15.53
C TYR A 50 -6.61 7.41 -16.02
N LYS A 51 -7.75 7.18 -15.35
CA LYS A 51 -9.01 7.86 -15.69
C LYS A 51 -9.04 9.33 -15.25
N THR A 52 -8.34 9.66 -14.17
CA THR A 52 -8.23 11.02 -13.65
C THR A 52 -6.94 11.65 -14.16
N ASN A 53 -7.00 12.31 -15.32
CA ASN A 53 -5.85 13.02 -15.93
C ASN A 53 -5.35 14.25 -15.11
N ASN A 54 -5.78 14.42 -13.86
CA ASN A 54 -5.63 15.62 -13.03
C ASN A 54 -5.21 15.30 -11.58
N THR A 55 -4.37 14.28 -11.40
CA THR A 55 -3.93 13.78 -10.07
C THR A 55 -3.10 14.76 -9.25
N ASP A 56 -2.48 15.76 -9.88
CA ASP A 56 -1.48 16.60 -9.22
C ASP A 56 -2.04 17.82 -8.47
N LYS A 57 -3.34 18.12 -8.61
CA LYS A 57 -3.92 19.35 -8.03
C LYS A 57 -4.29 19.24 -6.55
N PHE A 58 -4.46 18.03 -6.01
CA PHE A 58 -4.97 17.84 -4.65
C PHE A 58 -3.93 17.20 -3.73
N LEU A 59 -3.59 17.91 -2.65
CA LEU A 59 -2.63 17.48 -1.63
C LEU A 59 -3.01 16.12 -1.01
N ILE A 60 -4.32 15.84 -0.90
CA ILE A 60 -4.88 14.56 -0.44
C ILE A 60 -4.49 13.40 -1.36
N PHE A 61 -4.52 13.58 -2.69
CA PHE A 61 -4.12 12.53 -3.62
C PHE A 61 -2.63 12.22 -3.49
N ARG A 62 -1.77 13.23 -3.26
CA ARG A 62 -0.35 13.00 -2.98
C ARG A 62 -0.12 12.20 -1.69
N LEU A 63 -0.89 12.46 -0.64
CA LEU A 63 -0.83 11.71 0.62
C LEU A 63 -1.32 10.27 0.45
N LEU A 64 -2.42 10.06 -0.27
CA LEU A 64 -2.90 8.71 -0.58
C LEU A 64 -1.88 7.93 -1.41
N ASN A 65 -1.21 8.58 -2.36
CA ASN A 65 -0.17 7.95 -3.16
C ASN A 65 1.05 7.56 -2.30
N ASN A 66 1.47 8.43 -1.37
CA ASN A 66 2.54 8.10 -0.41
C ASN A 66 2.17 6.94 0.52
N ILE A 67 0.92 6.88 1.00
CA ILE A 67 0.41 5.71 1.77
C ILE A 67 0.48 4.45 0.91
N LYS A 68 0.03 4.51 -0.35
CA LYS A 68 0.07 3.38 -1.28
C LYS A 68 1.49 2.87 -1.48
N ILE A 69 2.45 3.76 -1.71
CA ILE A 69 3.88 3.42 -1.85
C ILE A 69 4.39 2.76 -0.56
N GLY A 70 4.04 3.31 0.61
CA GLY A 70 4.39 2.74 1.91
C GLY A 70 3.85 1.31 2.12
N ILE A 71 2.61 1.04 1.70
CA ILE A 71 2.00 -0.29 1.80
C ILE A 71 2.74 -1.30 0.91
N ILE A 72 2.98 -0.95 -0.36
CA ILE A 72 3.67 -1.83 -1.30
C ILE A 72 5.09 -2.13 -0.82
N TYR A 73 5.81 -1.11 -0.35
CA TYR A 73 7.16 -1.26 0.18
C TYR A 73 7.19 -2.14 1.43
N GLY A 74 6.27 -1.94 2.37
CA GLY A 74 6.18 -2.75 3.59
C GLY A 74 5.90 -4.22 3.30
N LEU A 75 4.93 -4.50 2.41
CA LEU A 75 4.61 -5.88 2.01
C LEU A 75 5.78 -6.55 1.28
N PHE A 76 6.51 -5.81 0.44
CA PHE A 76 7.71 -6.32 -0.23
C PHE A 76 8.82 -6.69 0.77
N VAL A 77 9.07 -5.82 1.75
CA VAL A 77 10.07 -6.05 2.80
C VAL A 77 9.68 -7.27 3.66
N ASP A 78 8.40 -7.39 4.04
CA ASP A 78 7.93 -8.55 4.81
C ASP A 78 7.99 -9.86 4.02
N ALA A 79 7.64 -9.85 2.73
CA ALA A 79 7.82 -11.00 1.86
C ALA A 79 9.31 -11.40 1.71
N PHE A 80 10.21 -10.42 1.62
CA PHE A 80 11.65 -10.67 1.58
C PHE A 80 12.17 -11.30 2.88
N LYS A 81 11.66 -10.89 4.04
CA LYS A 81 12.01 -11.49 5.35
C LYS A 81 11.56 -12.96 5.46
N LEU A 82 10.43 -13.32 4.89
CA LEU A 82 9.85 -14.66 4.97
C LEU A 82 10.38 -15.62 3.90
N GLY A 83 11.00 -15.09 2.84
CA GLY A 83 11.57 -15.84 1.71
C GLY A 83 13.05 -16.19 1.83
N SER A 84 13.69 -15.92 2.98
CA SER A 84 15.07 -16.36 3.32
C SER A 84 15.04 -17.51 4.30
#